data_AF-A0A941IZ26-F1
#
_entry.id   AF-A0A941IZ26-F1
#
_cell.length_a   1.000
_cell.length_b   1.000
_cell.length_c   1.000
_cell.angle_alpha   90.00
_cell.angle_beta   90.00
_cell.angle_gamma   90.00
#
_symmetry.space_group_name_H-M   'P 1'
#
loop_
_entity.id
_entity.type
_entity.pdbx_description
1 polymer ?
#
loop_
_entity_poly.entity_id
_entity_poly.type
_entity_poly.pdbx_seq_one_letter_code
_entity_poly.pdbx_strand_id
1 'polypeptide(L)'
;MNNTVNLNYGKSSNLIFIVAGLIFFLQLVVPLISKNEVNPIYLVVINILLVGGVGFLVRQGYKWTKYFTLLLLVLYLIEVTAILTGHITDLTTKVASVSQLLLLTWATIILFVNLKKKVN
;
A
#
# COMPACT_ATOMS: atom_id res chain seq x y z
N MET A 1 19.58 -12.43 -23.39
CA MET A 1 18.36 -11.79 -22.82
C MET A 1 18.81 -11.10 -21.54
N ASN A 2 19.03 -9.78 -21.56
CA ASN A 2 19.52 -9.06 -20.37
C ASN A 2 18.37 -8.93 -19.37
N ASN A 3 18.41 -9.74 -18.31
CA ASN A 3 17.51 -9.68 -17.16
C ASN A 3 17.85 -8.44 -16.32
N THR A 4 17.62 -7.24 -16.86
CA THR A 4 17.64 -6.02 -16.07
C THR A 4 16.35 -5.98 -15.25
N VAL A 5 16.32 -6.71 -14.15
CA VAL A 5 15.30 -6.51 -13.11
C VAL A 5 15.42 -5.05 -12.70
N ASN A 6 14.42 -4.25 -13.07
CA ASN A 6 14.44 -2.83 -12.76
C ASN A 6 14.31 -2.70 -11.23
N LEU A 7 15.44 -2.35 -10.59
CA LEU A 7 15.61 -2.21 -9.14
C LEU A 7 14.51 -1.37 -8.48
N ASN A 8 13.88 -0.47 -9.24
CA ASN A 8 12.81 0.40 -8.76
C ASN A 8 11.53 -0.38 -8.45
N TYR A 9 11.19 -1.38 -9.27
CA TYR A 9 10.04 -2.24 -9.00
C TYR A 9 10.25 -3.09 -7.74
N GLY A 10 11.47 -3.58 -7.51
CA GLY A 10 11.82 -4.27 -6.27
C GLY A 10 11.70 -3.36 -5.04
N LYS A 11 12.25 -2.13 -5.11
CA LYS A 11 12.15 -1.16 -4.02
C LYS A 11 10.71 -0.72 -3.74
N SER A 12 9.94 -0.45 -4.78
CA SER A 12 8.53 -0.07 -4.68
C SER A 12 7.69 -1.19 -4.09
N SER A 13 7.88 -2.43 -4.57
CA SER A 13 7.23 -3.62 -4.03
C SER A 13 7.51 -3.81 -2.53
N ASN A 14 8.75 -3.63 -2.09
CA ASN A 14 9.09 -3.72 -0.66
C ASN A 14 8.34 -2.67 0.18
N LEU A 15 8.19 -1.44 -0.32
CA LEU A 15 7.41 -0.41 0.36
C LEU A 15 5.92 -0.79 0.44
N ILE A 16 5.36 -1.36 -0.63
CA ILE A 16 3.96 -1.82 -0.64
C ILE A 16 3.77 -2.98 0.35
N PHE A 17 4.74 -3.88 0.50
CA PHE A 17 4.70 -4.93 1.53
C PHE A 17 4.77 -4.37 2.95
N ILE A 18 5.55 -3.31 3.18
CA ILE A 18 5.55 -2.61 4.48
C ILE A 18 4.17 -2.01 4.76
N VAL A 19 3.52 -1.40 3.74
CA VAL A 19 2.14 -0.90 3.87
C VAL A 19 1.17 -2.03 4.23
N ALA A 20 1.24 -3.18 3.55
CA ALA A 20 0.41 -4.35 3.88
C ALA A 20 0.61 -4.82 5.32
N GLY A 21 1.87 -4.85 5.79
CA GLY A 21 2.20 -5.17 7.19
C GLY A 21 1.63 -4.15 8.18
N LEU A 22 1.67 -2.86 7.85
CA LEU A 22 1.10 -1.80 8.68
C LEU A 22 -0.43 -1.93 8.79
N ILE A 23 -1.12 -2.29 7.71
CA ILE A 23 -2.57 -2.53 7.70
C ILE A 23 -2.91 -3.71 8.61
N PHE A 24 -2.18 -4.82 8.47
CA PHE A 24 -2.37 -5.99 9.32
C PHE A 24 -2.17 -5.66 10.80
N PHE A 25 -1.07 -4.97 11.13
CA PHE A 25 -0.78 -4.58 12.50
C PHE A 25 -1.87 -3.65 13.07
N LEU A 26 -2.31 -2.66 12.30
CA LEU A 26 -3.34 -1.73 12.74
C LEU A 26 -4.67 -2.44 13.04
N GLN A 27 -5.05 -3.43 12.22
CA GLN A 27 -6.28 -4.19 12.41
C GLN A 27 -6.21 -5.20 13.57
N LEU A 28 -5.02 -5.61 13.99
CA LEU A 28 -4.82 -6.40 15.21
C LEU A 28 -4.91 -5.54 16.47
N VAL A 29 -4.34 -4.33 16.43
CA VAL A 29 -4.26 -3.42 17.59
C VAL A 29 -5.56 -2.65 17.79
N VAL A 30 -6.19 -2.21 16.71
CA VAL A 30 -7.48 -1.52 16.72
C VAL A 30 -8.54 -2.56 16.38
N PRO A 31 -9.30 -3.09 17.36
CA PRO A 31 -10.39 -3.99 17.04
C PRO A 31 -11.34 -3.27 16.10
N LEU A 32 -11.53 -3.83 14.89
CA LEU A 32 -12.49 -3.32 13.92
C LEU A 32 -13.83 -3.16 14.63
N ILE A 33 -14.24 -1.90 14.80
CA ILE A 33 -15.55 -1.54 15.34
C ILE A 33 -16.57 -1.96 14.28
N SER A 34 -16.99 -3.22 14.33
CA SER A 34 -18.23 -3.65 13.69
C SER A 34 -18.89 -4.68 14.59
N LYS A 35 -19.96 -4.23 15.26
CA LYS A 35 -20.91 -5.09 15.96
C LYS A 35 -21.86 -5.82 14.99
N ASN A 36 -21.69 -5.68 13.67
CA ASN A 36 -22.60 -6.24 12.67
C ASN A 36 -21.90 -7.25 11.73
N GLU A 37 -22.30 -8.50 11.90
CA GLU A 37 -22.46 -9.63 10.96
C GLU A 37 -21.32 -10.11 10.03
N VAL A 38 -20.29 -9.31 9.74
CA VAL A 38 -19.13 -9.76 8.95
C VAL A 38 -17.97 -10.05 9.88
N ASN A 39 -17.52 -11.30 9.92
CA ASN A 39 -16.40 -11.70 10.77
C ASN A 39 -15.15 -10.86 10.37
N PRO A 40 -14.61 -10.03 11.28
CA PRO A 40 -13.58 -9.03 10.98
C PRO A 40 -12.30 -9.63 10.37
N ILE A 41 -12.06 -10.92 10.59
CA ILE A 41 -10.94 -11.67 10.02
C ILE A 41 -10.99 -11.70 8.50
N TYR A 42 -12.16 -11.83 7.87
CA TYR A 42 -12.25 -11.87 6.40
C TYR A 42 -11.81 -10.54 5.77
N LEU A 43 -12.17 -9.41 6.38
CA LEU A 43 -11.75 -8.08 5.91
C LEU A 43 -10.23 -7.91 6.01
N VAL A 44 -9.61 -8.46 7.05
CA VAL A 44 -8.16 -8.47 7.22
C VAL A 44 -7.50 -9.28 6.10
N VAL A 45 -7.98 -10.50 5.87
CA VAL A 45 -7.42 -11.40 4.85
C VAL A 45 -7.56 -10.80 3.45
N ILE A 46 -8.72 -10.23 3.11
CA ILE A 46 -8.96 -9.59 1.81
C ILE A 46 -8.03 -8.39 1.63
N ASN A 47 -7.85 -7.53 2.63
CA ASN A 47 -6.94 -6.39 2.54
C ASN A 47 -5.48 -6.81 2.34
N ILE A 48 -5.02 -7.83 3.07
CA ILE A 48 -3.66 -8.36 2.91
C ILE A 48 -3.48 -8.95 1.51
N LEU A 49 -4.45 -9.72 1.02
CA LEU A 49 -4.38 -10.29 -0.32
C LEU A 49 -4.38 -9.22 -1.40
N LEU A 50 -5.18 -8.17 -1.22
CA LEU A 50 -5.26 -7.07 -2.17
C LEU A 50 -3.93 -6.29 -2.21
N VAL A 51 -3.46 -5.78 -1.07
CA VAL A 51 -2.23 -4.97 -1.00
C VAL A 51 -0.99 -5.82 -1.27
N GLY A 52 -0.94 -7.05 -0.75
CA GLY A 52 0.12 -8.01 -1.03
C GLY A 52 0.14 -8.43 -2.50
N GLY A 53 -1.03 -8.62 -3.12
CA GLY A 53 -1.18 -8.90 -4.54
C GLY A 53 -0.66 -7.75 -5.41
N VAL A 54 -0.95 -6.51 -5.04
CA VAL A 54 -0.38 -5.31 -5.70
C VAL A 54 1.14 -5.32 -5.57
N GLY A 55 1.67 -5.54 -4.37
CA GLY A 55 3.12 -5.62 -4.12
C GLY A 55 3.80 -6.70 -4.97
N PHE A 56 3.15 -7.86 -5.13
CA PHE A 56 3.61 -8.94 -6.00
C PHE A 56 3.60 -8.55 -7.47
N LEU A 57 2.50 -7.97 -7.98
CA LEU A 57 2.39 -7.52 -9.36
C LEU A 57 3.43 -6.46 -9.71
N VAL A 58 3.66 -5.51 -8.79
CA VAL A 58 4.73 -4.51 -8.92
C VAL A 58 6.08 -5.22 -9.00
N ARG A 59 6.36 -6.25 -8.19
CA ARG A 59 7.63 -6.99 -8.21
C ARG A 59 7.93 -7.64 -9.56
N GLN A 60 6.90 -8.03 -10.31
CA GLN A 60 7.05 -8.61 -11.64
C GLN A 60 7.51 -7.60 -12.71
N GLY A 61 7.55 -6.31 -12.40
CA GLY A 61 8.14 -5.31 -13.30
C GLY A 61 7.23 -4.88 -14.45
N TYR A 62 5.94 -5.20 -14.42
CA TYR A 62 5.03 -4.86 -15.51
C TYR A 62 4.79 -3.35 -15.58
N LYS A 63 4.96 -2.77 -16.77
CA LYS A 63 4.84 -1.31 -17.00
C LYS A 63 3.48 -0.72 -16.62
N TRP A 64 2.40 -1.51 -16.66
CA TRP A 64 1.05 -1.04 -16.32
C TRP A 64 0.86 -0.83 -14.81
N THR A 65 1.65 -1.53 -13.98
CA THR A 65 1.51 -1.50 -12.51
C THR A 65 1.79 -0.13 -11.92
N LYS A 66 2.60 0.71 -12.58
CA LYS A 66 2.81 2.11 -12.15
C LYS A 66 1.52 2.94 -12.22
N TYR A 67 0.68 2.71 -13.24
CA TYR A 67 -0.60 3.41 -13.39
C TYR A 67 -1.65 2.84 -12.44
N PHE A 68 -1.62 1.52 -12.22
CA PHE A 68 -2.48 0.89 -11.24
C PHE A 68 -2.17 1.33 -9.80
N THR A 69 -0.88 1.42 -9.44
CA THR A 69 -0.45 1.93 -8.13
C THR A 69 -0.82 3.41 -7.97
N LEU A 70 -0.73 4.20 -9.04
CA LEU A 70 -1.21 5.59 -9.06
C LEU A 70 -2.72 5.69 -8.80
N LEU A 71 -3.52 4.83 -9.44
CA LEU A 71 -4.97 4.77 -9.20
C LEU A 71 -5.26 4.43 -7.73
N LEU A 72 -4.57 3.43 -7.18
CA LEU A 72 -4.70 3.06 -5.76
C LEU A 72 -4.31 4.21 -4.83
N LEU A 73 -3.25 4.96 -5.17
CA LEU A 73 -2.84 6.14 -4.40
C LEU A 73 -3.95 7.20 -4.35
N VAL A 74 -4.63 7.47 -5.47
CA VAL A 74 -5.73 8.43 -5.52
C VAL A 74 -6.92 7.96 -4.68
N LEU A 75 -7.30 6.68 -4.79
CA LEU A 75 -8.36 6.09 -3.96
C LEU A 75 -8.01 6.18 -2.46
N TYR A 76 -6.77 5.86 -2.12
CA TYR A 76 -6.29 5.88 -0.75
C TYR A 76 -6.22 7.31 -0.19
N LEU A 77 -5.89 8.30 -1.01
CA LEU A 77 -5.92 9.71 -0.60
C LEU A 77 -7.33 10.15 -0.18
N ILE A 78 -8.36 9.73 -0.92
CA ILE A 78 -9.76 10.01 -0.59
C ILE A 78 -10.11 9.37 0.76
N GLU A 79 -9.75 8.11 0.96
CA GLU A 79 -9.96 7.39 2.22
C GLU A 79 -9.30 8.10 3.40
N VAL A 80 -8.03 8.51 3.27
CA VAL A 80 -7.31 9.22 4.34
C VAL A 80 -7.94 10.57 4.64
N THR A 81 -8.40 11.33 3.63
CA THR A 81 -9.11 12.59 3.88
C THR A 81 -10.41 12.39 4.66
N ALA A 82 -11.15 11.30 4.39
CA ALA A 82 -12.33 10.93 5.16
C ALA A 82 -11.98 10.55 6.62
N ILE A 83 -10.87 9.83 6.83
CA ILE A 83 -10.39 9.47 8.19
C ILE A 83 -9.97 10.72 8.98
N LEU A 84 -9.33 11.69 8.33
CA LEU A 84 -8.85 12.92 8.98
C LEU A 84 -9.99 13.88 9.35
N THR A 85 -11.00 14.00 8.48
CA THR A 85 -12.16 14.89 8.67
C THR A 85 -13.31 14.23 9.45
N GLY A 86 -13.33 12.89 9.51
CA GLY A 86 -14.34 12.12 10.21
C GLY A 86 -14.15 12.07 11.74
N HIS A 87 -15.15 11.51 12.41
CA HIS A 87 -15.20 11.35 13.88
C HIS A 87 -14.33 10.20 14.41
N ILE A 88 -13.44 9.61 13.58
CA ILE A 88 -12.47 8.62 14.07
C ILE A 88 -11.52 9.38 15.01
N THR A 89 -11.67 9.15 16.32
CA THR A 89 -10.92 9.87 17.36
C THR A 89 -9.58 9.24 17.67
N ASP A 90 -9.32 8.02 17.18
CA ASP A 90 -8.13 7.27 17.54
C ASP A 90 -6.89 7.81 16.81
N LEU A 91 -5.98 8.41 17.59
CA LEU A 91 -4.74 8.99 17.09
C LEU A 91 -3.90 7.93 16.36
N THR A 92 -3.94 6.68 16.83
CA THR A 92 -3.23 5.54 16.25
C THR A 92 -3.63 5.31 14.79
N THR A 93 -4.93 5.30 14.52
CA THR A 93 -5.48 5.09 13.17
C THR A 93 -5.12 6.24 12.24
N LYS A 94 -5.18 7.49 12.72
CA LYS A 94 -4.78 8.67 11.93
C LYS A 94 -3.30 8.63 11.55
N VAL A 95 -2.42 8.36 12.52
CA VAL A 95 -0.96 8.28 12.29
C VAL A 95 -0.62 7.15 11.33
N ALA A 96 -1.23 5.98 11.51
CA ALA A 96 -1.02 4.84 10.63
C ALA A 96 -1.48 5.13 9.19
N SER A 97 -2.65 5.73 9.02
CA SER A 97 -3.20 6.08 7.70
C SER A 97 -2.33 7.10 6.96
N VAL A 98 -1.84 8.13 7.65
CA VAL A 98 -0.90 9.11 7.07
C VAL A 98 0.43 8.44 6.70
N SER A 99 0.94 7.57 7.55
CA SER A 99 2.18 6.83 7.29
C SER A 99 2.04 5.89 6.09
N GLN A 100 0.92 5.19 5.96
CA GLN A 100 0.57 4.36 4.81
C GLN A 100 0.50 5.19 3.52
N LEU A 101 -0.12 6.38 3.57
CA LEU A 101 -0.18 7.31 2.43
C LEU A 101 1.22 7.76 1.98
N LEU A 102 2.08 8.15 2.91
CA LEU A 102 3.46 8.56 2.62
C LEU A 102 4.25 7.43 1.96
N LEU A 103 4.16 6.22 2.50
CA LEU A 103 4.85 5.04 1.95
C LEU A 103 4.32 4.66 0.56
N LEU A 104 3.01 4.68 0.34
CA LEU A 104 2.41 4.38 -0.96
C LEU A 104 2.75 5.47 -1.99
N THR A 105 2.78 6.73 -1.58
CA THR A 105 3.24 7.86 -2.41
C THR A 105 4.68 7.63 -2.84
N TRP A 106 5.56 7.30 -1.89
CA TRP A 106 6.98 7.04 -2.18
C TRP A 106 7.17 5.83 -3.09
N ALA A 107 6.43 4.73 -2.84
CA ALA A 107 6.42 3.55 -3.69
C ALA A 107 6.01 3.90 -5.13
N THR A 108 4.99 4.75 -5.28
CA THR A 108 4.51 5.22 -6.59
C THR A 108 5.55 6.09 -7.28
N ILE A 109 6.14 7.07 -6.58
CA ILE A 109 7.20 7.93 -7.13
C ILE A 109 8.35 7.08 -7.67
N ILE A 110 8.81 6.07 -6.92
CA ILE A 110 9.89 5.17 -7.36
C ILE A 110 9.55 4.46 -8.68
N LEU A 111 8.29 4.10 -8.93
CA LEU A 111 7.87 3.47 -10.20
C LEU A 111 7.90 4.43 -11.38
N PHE A 112 7.72 5.73 -11.15
CA PHE A 112 7.78 6.76 -12.19
C PHE A 112 9.18 7.33 -12.40
N VAL A 113 10.03 7.33 -11.36
CA VAL A 113 11.42 7.76 -11.48
C VAL A 113 12.22 6.67 -12.21
N ASN A 114 12.66 6.96 -13.42
CA ASN A 114 13.54 6.11 -14.21
C ASN A 114 15.00 6.22 -13.71
N LEU A 115 15.30 5.66 -12.53
CA LEU A 115 16.69 5.40 -12.14
C LEU A 115 17.21 4.19 -12.92
N LYS A 116 17.66 4.39 -14.16
CA LYS A 116 18.43 3.37 -14.88
C LYS A 116 19.79 3.24 -14.19
N LYS A 117 19.95 2.25 -13.30
CA LYS A 117 21.28 1.87 -12.83
C LYS A 117 21.94 1.05 -13.94
N LYS A 118 22.91 1.65 -14.65
CA LYS A 118 23.79 0.92 -15.57
C LYS A 118 24.57 -0.08 -14.73
N VAL A 119 24.34 -1.37 -14.94
CA VAL A 119 25.24 -2.41 -14.45
C VAL A 119 26.41 -2.40 -15.42
N ASN A 120 27.56 -1.88 -14.97
CA ASN A 120 28.84 -2.09 -15.64
C ASN A 120 29.36 -3.48 -15.27
#